data_AF-A0A925PC57-F1
#
_entry.id   AF-A0A925PC57-F1
#
_cell.length_a   1.000
_cell.length_b   1.000
_cell.length_c   1.000
_cell.angle_alpha   90.00
_cell.angle_beta   90.00
_cell.angle_gamma   90.00
#
_symmetry.space_group_name_H-M   'P 1'
#
loop_
_entity.id
_entity.type
_entity.pdbx_description
1 polymer ?
#
loop_
_entity_poly.entity_id
_entity_poly.type
_entity_poly.pdbx_seq_one_letter_code
_entity_poly.pdbx_strand_id
1 'polypeptide(L)' 'VDHVRFTSQPSEEPPRSEQLLHLLDMIHAEKTLMFSSDYPHWDNDDPHHAFPKLPDKLAERFFHGNAAELYNFAR' A
#
# COMPACT_ATOMS: atom_id res chain seq x y z
N VAL A 1 15.15 -4.74 -0.51
CA VAL A 1 14.06 -3.83 -0.91
C VAL A 1 13.99 -3.62 -2.42
N ASP A 2 15.03 -3.93 -3.17
CA ASP A 2 15.17 -3.45 -4.55
C ASP A 2 14.40 -4.27 -5.59
N HIS A 3 14.30 -5.59 -5.42
CA HIS A 3 13.84 -6.50 -6.48
C HIS A 3 12.43 -7.04 -6.35
N VAL A 4 11.79 -6.90 -5.18
CA VAL A 4 10.47 -7.49 -4.91
C VAL A 4 9.49 -6.38 -4.54
N ARG A 5 8.25 -6.52 -5.01
CA ARG A 5 7.11 -5.70 -4.63
C ARG A 5 5.99 -6.59 -4.09
N PHE A 6 5.18 -6.02 -3.21
CA PHE A 6 4.01 -6.65 -2.61
C PHE A 6 2.77 -5.79 -2.85
N THR A 7 1.60 -6.40 -2.73
CA THR A 7 0.30 -5.73 -2.81
C THR A 7 -0.38 -5.67 -1.44
N SER A 8 -1.26 -4.69 -1.25
CA SER A 8 -1.86 -4.42 0.06
C SER A 8 -2.91 -5.39 0.54
N GLN A 9 -3.72 -5.93 -0.37
CA GLN A 9 -4.78 -6.87 -0.03
C GLN A 9 -4.24 -8.31 -0.16
N PRO A 10 -4.52 -9.19 0.83
CA PRO A 10 -5.20 -8.87 2.09
C PRO A 10 -4.30 -8.08 3.03
N SER A 11 -4.86 -7.08 3.71
CA SER A 11 -4.11 -6.22 4.64
C SER A 11 -4.30 -6.62 6.09
N GLU A 12 -3.33 -6.27 6.93
CA GLU A 12 -3.44 -6.44 8.38
C GLU A 12 -4.25 -5.28 8.98
N GLU A 13 -5.24 -5.60 9.81
CA GLU A 13 -6.12 -4.63 10.47
C GLU A 13 -5.87 -4.60 12.00
N PRO A 14 -4.74 -4.05 12.46
CA PRO A 14 -4.47 -3.97 13.89
C PRO A 14 -5.46 -3.03 14.59
N PRO A 15 -5.73 -3.24 15.89
CA PRO A 15 -6.70 -2.43 16.64
C PRO A 15 -6.31 -0.95 16.79
N ARG A 16 -5.04 -0.59 16.47
CA ARG A 16 -4.52 0.77 16.52
C ARG A 16 -3.82 1.12 15.22
N SER A 17 -4.20 2.22 14.59
CA SER A 17 -3.64 2.66 13.30
C SER A 17 -2.13 2.89 13.36
N GLU A 18 -1.57 3.28 14.50
CA GLU A 18 -0.12 3.46 14.66
C GLU A 18 0.65 2.14 14.48
N GLN A 19 0.03 1.01 14.82
CA GLN A 19 0.65 -0.31 14.63
C GLN A 19 0.76 -0.66 13.15
N LEU A 20 -0.26 -0.30 12.35
CA LEU A 20 -0.20 -0.44 10.90
C LEU A 20 0.92 0.43 10.33
N LEU A 21 1.04 1.69 10.77
CA LEU A 21 2.13 2.57 10.33
C LEU A 21 3.51 2.02 10.69
N HIS A 22 3.70 1.44 11.87
CA HIS A 22 4.94 0.76 12.23
C HIS A 22 5.22 -0.46 11.33
N LEU A 23 4.19 -1.25 11.00
CA LEU A 23 4.34 -2.39 10.08
C LEU A 23 4.78 -1.92 8.70
N LEU A 24 4.13 -0.88 8.17
CA LEU A 24 4.45 -0.28 6.88
C LEU A 24 5.90 0.25 6.84
N ASP A 25 6.39 0.84 7.94
CA ASP A 25 7.79 1.26 8.05
C ASP A 25 8.76 0.07 8.06
N MET A 26 8.48 -0.97 8.86
CA MET A 26 9.30 -2.18 8.96
C MET A 26 9.49 -2.90 7.62
N ILE A 27 8.46 -2.90 6.76
CA ILE A 27 8.53 -3.55 5.43
C ILE A 27 9.03 -2.61 4.32
N HIS A 28 9.41 -1.38 4.67
CA HIS A 28 9.79 -0.33 3.72
C HIS A 28 8.72 -0.05 2.65
N ALA A 29 7.45 0.06 3.07
CA ALA A 29 6.29 0.16 2.18
C ALA A 29 6.40 1.28 1.12
N GLU A 30 7.07 2.39 1.45
CA GLU A 30 7.36 3.49 0.50
C GLU A 30 8.09 3.00 -0.78
N LYS A 31 8.82 1.89 -0.70
CA LYS A 31 9.56 1.29 -1.83
C LYS A 31 9.00 -0.04 -2.29
N THR A 32 8.31 -0.76 -1.42
CA THR A 32 7.99 -2.18 -1.64
C THR A 32 6.50 -2.47 -1.82
N LEU A 33 5.60 -1.60 -1.34
CA LEU A 33 4.16 -1.88 -1.28
C LEU A 33 3.36 -1.09 -2.32
N MET A 34 2.45 -1.77 -3.02
CA MET A 34 1.52 -1.18 -3.98
C MET A 34 0.08 -1.42 -3.52
N PHE A 35 -0.81 -0.46 -3.74
CA PHE A 35 -2.23 -0.68 -3.52
C PHE A 35 -2.78 -1.75 -4.48
N SER A 36 -3.60 -2.65 -3.96
CA SER A 36 -4.45 -3.58 -4.72
C SER A 36 -5.79 -3.66 -4.02
N SER A 37 -6.89 -3.60 -4.79
CA SER A 37 -8.24 -3.76 -4.23
C SER A 37 -8.64 -5.22 -4.08
N ASP A 38 -8.05 -6.12 -4.86
CA ASP A 38 -8.48 -7.52 -4.98
C ASP A 38 -9.93 -7.72 -5.47
N TYR A 39 -10.43 -6.78 -6.29
CA TYR A 39 -11.73 -6.94 -6.95
C TYR A 39 -11.73 -8.15 -7.90
N PRO A 40 -12.81 -8.98 -7.95
CA PRO A 40 -14.12 -8.81 -7.33
C PRO A 40 -14.34 -9.63 -6.05
N HIS A 41 -13.31 -9.87 -5.24
CA HIS A 41 -13.51 -10.59 -3.99
C HIS A 41 -14.47 -9.84 -3.05
N TRP A 42 -15.10 -10.61 -2.15
CA TRP A 42 -16.20 -10.12 -1.31
C TRP A 42 -15.74 -9.08 -0.27
N ASP A 43 -14.45 -9.08 0.03
CA ASP A 43 -13.71 -8.24 0.98
C ASP A 43 -12.72 -7.32 0.26
N ASN A 44 -13.05 -6.88 -0.96
CA ASN A 44 -12.19 -5.99 -1.71
C ASN A 44 -11.98 -4.63 -1.00
N ASP A 45 -10.79 -4.07 -1.15
CA ASP A 45 -10.44 -2.78 -0.55
C ASP A 45 -10.87 -1.59 -1.42
N ASP A 46 -11.45 -0.57 -0.79
CA ASP A 46 -11.65 0.76 -1.37
C ASP A 46 -10.44 1.64 -1.04
N PRO A 47 -9.74 2.23 -2.04
CA PRO A 47 -8.55 3.06 -1.78
C PRO A 47 -8.82 4.30 -0.90
N HIS A 48 -10.07 4.75 -0.79
CA HIS A 48 -10.46 5.88 0.05
C HIS A 48 -10.78 5.51 1.49
N HIS A 49 -11.03 4.22 1.79
CA HIS A 49 -11.56 3.78 3.07
C HIS A 49 -10.76 2.66 3.75
N ALA A 50 -9.98 1.87 3.00
CA ALA A 50 -9.26 0.70 3.52
C ALA A 50 -8.06 1.06 4.42
N PHE A 51 -7.50 2.27 4.30
CA PHE A 51 -6.32 2.69 5.03
C PHE A 51 -6.58 3.94 5.89
N PRO A 52 -5.95 4.07 7.07
CA PRO A 52 -5.96 5.32 7.81
C PRO A 52 -5.21 6.39 7.04
N LYS A 53 -5.21 7.63 7.55
CA LYS A 53 -4.40 8.69 6.97
C LYS A 53 -2.91 8.30 7.01
N LEU A 54 -2.33 8.09 5.83
CA LEU A 54 -0.91 7.82 5.66
C LEU A 54 -0.11 9.12 5.56
N PRO A 55 1.18 9.12 5.92
CA PRO A 55 2.09 10.22 5.59
C PRO A 55 2.10 10.49 4.08
N ASP A 56 2.11 11.76 3.67
CA ASP A 56 1.90 12.17 2.27
C ASP A 56 2.82 11.43 1.28
N LYS A 57 4.11 11.30 1.62
CA LYS A 57 5.10 10.61 0.78
C LYS A 57 4.83 9.11 0.68
N LEU A 58 4.39 8.47 1.77
CA LEU A 58 4.01 7.07 1.75
C LEU A 58 2.76 6.87 0.89
N ALA A 59 1.75 7.73 1.04
CA ALA A 59 0.52 7.68 0.26
C ALA A 59 0.81 7.81 -1.25
N GLU A 60 1.59 8.81 -1.66
CA GLU A 60 1.98 9.03 -3.06
C GLU A 60 2.63 7.77 -3.67
N ARG A 61 3.57 7.17 -2.94
CA ARG A 61 4.30 5.98 -3.38
C ARG A 61 3.42 4.74 -3.40
N PHE A 62 2.62 4.53 -2.36
CA PHE A 62 1.76 3.36 -2.18
C PHE A 62 0.64 3.30 -3.21
N PHE A 63 -0.10 4.40 -3.40
CA PHE A 63 -1.26 4.44 -4.29
C PHE A 63 -0.88 4.59 -5.77
N HIS A 64 0.34 5.04 -6.09
CA HIS A 64 0.73 5.27 -7.48
C HIS A 64 2.22 5.00 -7.75
N GLY A 65 3.13 5.67 -7.03
CA GLY A 65 4.54 5.76 -7.43
C GLY A 65 5.25 4.42 -7.59
N ASN A 66 5.01 3.46 -6.70
CA ASN A 66 5.61 2.13 -6.75
C ASN A 66 5.14 1.33 -7.98
N ALA A 67 3.84 1.36 -8.28
CA ALA A 67 3.26 0.65 -9.42
C ALA A 67 3.66 1.31 -10.74
N ALA A 68 3.64 2.64 -10.82
CA ALA A 68 4.05 3.38 -12.00
C ALA A 68 5.52 3.11 -12.37
N GLU A 69 6.40 3.04 -11.37
CA GLU A 69 7.81 2.68 -11.54
C GLU A 69 7.98 1.22 -12.02
N LEU A 70 7.26 0.27 -11.42
CA LEU A 70 7.37 -1.15 -11.77
C LEU A 70 6.85 -1.43 -13.19
N TYR A 71 5.70 -0.87 -13.55
CA TYR A 71 5.01 -1.15 -14.81
C TYR A 71 5.33 -0.13 -15.92
N ASN A 72 6.19 0.85 -15.64
CA ASN A 72 6.57 1.92 -16.56
C ASN A 72 5.34 2.70 -17.10
N PHE A 73 4.43 3.08 -16.21
CA PHE A 73 3.31 3.95 -16.55
C PHE A 73 3.77 5.40 -16.67
N ALA A 74 3.23 6.12 -17.66
CA ALA A 74 3.50 7.54 -17.83
C ALA A 74 3.07 8.32 -16.58
N ARG A 75 3.89 9.28 -16.18
CA ARG A 75 3.58 10.26 -15.13
C ARG A 75 2.56 11.28 -15.62
#